data_AF-A0A817K3Y1-F1
#
_entry.id   AF-A0A817K3Y1-F1
#
_cell.length_a   1.000
_cell.length_b   1.000
_cell.length_c   1.000
_cell.angle_alpha   90.00
_cell.angle_beta   90.00
_cell.angle_gamma   90.00
#
_symmetry.space_group_name_H-M   'P 1'
#
loop_
_entity.id
_entity.type
_entity.pdbx_description
1 polymer ?
#
loop_
_entity_poly.entity_id
_entity_poly.type
_entity_poly.pdbx_seq_one_letter_code
_entity_poly.pdbx_strand_id
1 'polypeptide(L)'
;MEQSSDVQSIELVSVKRSFIKAHLDYLQKFNLYNSKSNDIDTIHRERLSTRLFVCSLFILMSSTIIYTALLSSTINVTVYNPSENKFREIYEKYPNTYTCPCSHVSVQYNKFAHFQITFHEVCKSEFISQEWIDTTYSANVSFIPPNDIRTILSHFWTFVRSFCALANVNVIDASNQFNSTNLVSRFVQPQHLIETKANATLALALNSTLNNLKRNLLLTREIILSNGLLSSLATNFFFYISFLEQSPFYSSIDIGINATSFPDGCSCEKSNGCSRSAVIFESNATSHSIKVPGMMFDCLPLDGALASSLKCFYDSSCLSLIQNVSLTNMRPSLLSNHSRFKHNTTLMTLVDELMIEELIMTVVFSSYYSICNPKYCTYSYTHKFDILFMITFTTGAFGGVSTLLRFIAPLIIKLIFKIHSMKRRNNSINVNNSNQFNLSCKSF
;
A
#
# COMPACT_ATOMS: atom_id res chain seq x y z
N MET A 1 -58.38 28.42 -49.02
CA MET A 1 -56.96 28.81 -49.12
C MET A 1 -56.13 27.54 -48.96
N GLU A 2 -56.11 26.67 -49.98
CA GLU A 2 -55.42 25.37 -49.88
C GLU A 2 -55.13 24.81 -51.29
N GLN A 3 -54.61 25.66 -52.18
CA GLN A 3 -54.26 25.26 -53.55
C GLN A 3 -52.96 25.89 -54.06
N SER A 4 -52.22 26.61 -53.19
CA SER A 4 -50.99 27.33 -53.56
C SER A 4 -49.70 26.64 -53.11
N SER A 5 -49.75 25.62 -52.25
CA SER A 5 -48.55 24.92 -51.75
C SER A 5 -48.12 23.74 -52.61
N ASP A 6 -49.04 23.10 -53.34
CA ASP A 6 -48.75 21.90 -54.14
C ASP A 6 -48.12 22.21 -55.51
N VAL A 7 -48.34 23.40 -56.07
CA VAL A 7 -47.74 23.79 -57.35
C VAL A 7 -46.25 24.13 -57.18
N GLN A 8 -45.87 24.77 -56.07
CA GLN A 8 -44.46 25.07 -55.75
C GLN A 8 -43.63 23.81 -55.42
N SER A 9 -44.23 22.77 -54.87
CA SER A 9 -43.53 21.53 -54.54
C SER A 9 -43.18 20.70 -55.80
N ILE A 10 -44.04 20.76 -56.83
CA ILE A 10 -43.85 20.03 -58.10
C ILE A 10 -42.75 20.66 -58.98
N GLU A 11 -42.66 22.00 -59.05
CA GLU A 11 -41.58 22.69 -59.77
C GLU A 11 -40.20 22.46 -59.13
N LEU A 12 -40.11 22.46 -57.81
CA LEU A 12 -38.85 22.21 -57.09
C LEU A 12 -38.31 20.80 -57.31
N VAL A 13 -39.20 19.81 -57.46
CA VAL A 13 -38.83 18.42 -57.78
C VAL A 13 -38.41 18.26 -59.24
N SER A 14 -39.04 18.97 -60.18
CA SER A 14 -38.68 18.91 -61.61
C SER A 14 -37.32 19.57 -61.89
N VAL A 15 -37.04 20.71 -61.24
CA VAL A 15 -35.74 21.40 -61.32
C VAL A 15 -34.62 20.56 -60.71
N LYS A 16 -34.85 19.94 -59.54
CA LYS A 16 -33.88 19.00 -58.94
C LYS A 16 -33.60 17.81 -59.86
N ARG A 17 -34.62 17.21 -60.48
CA ARG A 17 -34.44 16.09 -61.43
C ARG A 17 -33.68 16.50 -62.69
N SER A 18 -33.99 17.67 -63.25
CA SER A 18 -33.28 18.22 -64.42
C SER A 18 -31.80 18.49 -64.12
N PHE A 19 -31.52 19.10 -62.97
CA PHE A 19 -30.16 19.38 -62.51
C PHE A 19 -29.35 18.09 -62.25
N ILE A 20 -29.97 17.09 -61.60
CA ILE A 20 -29.35 15.77 -61.38
C ILE A 20 -29.04 15.09 -62.72
N LYS A 21 -29.96 15.16 -63.69
CA LYS A 21 -29.77 14.56 -65.01
C LYS A 21 -28.62 15.23 -65.79
N ALA A 22 -28.54 16.56 -65.76
CA ALA A 22 -27.44 17.30 -66.38
C ALA A 22 -26.07 16.97 -65.75
N HIS A 23 -26.01 16.80 -64.43
CA HIS A 23 -24.79 16.36 -63.74
C HIS A 23 -24.42 14.91 -64.03
N LEU A 24 -25.39 14.01 -64.11
CA LEU A 24 -25.16 12.61 -64.49
C LEU A 24 -24.62 12.51 -65.93
N ASP A 25 -25.16 13.30 -66.85
CA ASP A 25 -24.70 13.34 -68.25
C ASP A 25 -23.27 13.90 -68.37
N TYR A 26 -22.93 14.89 -67.55
CA TYR A 26 -21.57 15.42 -67.46
C TYR A 26 -20.58 14.37 -66.90
N LEU A 27 -20.96 13.70 -65.80
CA LEU A 27 -20.16 12.62 -65.19
C LEU A 27 -19.99 11.41 -66.13
N GLN A 28 -20.98 11.11 -66.96
CA GLN A 28 -20.91 10.03 -67.94
C GLN A 28 -19.94 10.34 -69.09
N LYS A 29 -19.76 11.62 -69.45
CA LYS A 29 -18.87 12.09 -70.51
C LYS A 29 -17.47 12.47 -70.02
N PHE A 30 -17.28 12.57 -68.70
CA PHE A 30 -16.00 12.95 -68.10
C PHE A 30 -14.90 11.92 -68.41
N ASN A 31 -13.78 12.42 -68.92
CA ASN A 31 -12.61 11.62 -69.29
C ASN A 31 -11.33 12.33 -68.83
N LEU A 32 -10.73 11.86 -67.74
CA LEU A 32 -9.50 12.39 -67.17
C LEU A 32 -8.26 12.04 -68.02
N TYR A 33 -8.33 10.97 -68.82
CA TYR A 33 -7.21 10.41 -69.59
C TYR A 33 -7.29 10.74 -71.09
N ASN A 34 -7.98 11.82 -71.46
CA ASN A 34 -8.25 12.18 -72.84
C ASN A 34 -6.97 12.34 -73.70
N SER A 35 -6.73 11.41 -74.62
CA SER A 35 -5.60 11.45 -75.56
C SER A 35 -5.89 12.18 -76.89
N LYS A 36 -7.10 12.75 -77.06
CA LYS A 36 -7.62 13.31 -78.33
C LYS A 36 -7.67 12.31 -79.50
N SER A 37 -7.67 11.01 -79.20
CA SER A 37 -7.86 9.95 -80.21
C SER A 37 -9.28 9.96 -80.77
N ASN A 38 -9.42 9.69 -82.07
CA ASN A 38 -10.72 9.50 -82.74
C ASN A 38 -11.21 8.03 -82.66
N ASP A 39 -10.42 7.13 -82.08
CA ASP A 39 -10.76 5.72 -81.95
C ASP A 39 -11.74 5.47 -80.80
N ILE A 40 -12.89 4.86 -81.13
CA ILE A 40 -14.00 4.60 -80.20
C ILE A 40 -13.54 3.66 -79.06
N ASP A 41 -12.70 2.67 -79.36
CA ASP A 41 -12.20 1.71 -78.36
C ASP A 41 -11.23 2.36 -77.38
N THR A 42 -10.36 3.25 -77.88
CA THR A 42 -9.45 4.05 -77.05
C THR A 42 -10.23 4.99 -76.13
N ILE A 43 -11.21 5.73 -76.65
CA ILE A 43 -12.08 6.62 -75.84
C ILE A 43 -12.85 5.82 -74.78
N HIS A 44 -13.33 4.62 -75.11
CA HIS A 44 -14.05 3.76 -74.16
C HIS A 44 -13.15 3.32 -73.00
N ARG A 45 -11.91 2.91 -73.28
CA ARG A 45 -10.93 2.53 -72.25
C ARG A 45 -10.55 3.69 -71.34
N GLU A 46 -10.35 4.89 -71.90
CA GLU A 46 -10.02 6.09 -71.13
C GLU A 46 -11.16 6.50 -70.18
N ARG A 47 -12.41 6.43 -70.64
CA ARG A 47 -13.59 6.65 -69.77
C ARG A 47 -13.70 5.61 -68.67
N LEU A 48 -13.40 4.33 -68.96
CA LEU A 48 -13.40 3.29 -67.94
C LEU A 48 -12.28 3.47 -66.91
N SER A 49 -11.08 3.88 -67.34
CA SER A 49 -9.98 4.27 -66.45
C SER A 49 -10.35 5.45 -65.56
N THR A 50 -11.06 6.44 -66.11
CA THR A 50 -11.57 7.59 -65.36
C THR A 50 -12.57 7.16 -64.29
N ARG A 51 -13.50 6.25 -64.61
CA ARG A 51 -14.47 5.71 -63.64
C ARG A 51 -13.79 4.89 -62.54
N LEU A 52 -12.85 4.03 -62.90
CA LEU A 52 -12.06 3.25 -61.94
C LEU A 52 -11.28 4.19 -61.01
N PHE A 53 -10.64 5.23 -61.56
CA PHE A 53 -9.94 6.25 -60.79
C PHE A 53 -10.85 6.93 -59.76
N VAL A 54 -11.99 7.47 -60.19
CA VAL A 54 -12.92 8.21 -59.32
C VAL A 54 -13.51 7.30 -58.23
N CYS A 55 -13.97 6.10 -58.57
CA CYS A 55 -14.53 5.16 -57.60
C CYS A 55 -13.47 4.71 -56.57
N SER A 56 -12.27 4.38 -57.03
CA SER A 56 -11.17 3.95 -56.13
C SER A 56 -10.74 5.08 -55.21
N LEU A 57 -10.63 6.30 -55.74
CA LEU A 57 -10.31 7.49 -54.95
C LEU A 57 -11.37 7.74 -53.87
N PHE A 58 -12.66 7.66 -54.22
CA PHE A 58 -13.74 7.86 -53.25
C PHE A 58 -13.73 6.81 -52.13
N ILE A 59 -13.53 5.52 -52.47
CA ILE A 59 -13.48 4.44 -51.48
C ILE A 59 -12.29 4.62 -50.53
N LEU A 60 -11.10 4.92 -51.07
CA LEU A 60 -9.88 5.12 -50.28
C LEU A 60 -9.94 6.39 -49.41
N MET A 61 -10.54 7.47 -49.92
CA MET A 61 -10.75 8.69 -49.13
C MET A 61 -11.80 8.47 -48.03
N SER A 62 -12.85 7.70 -48.30
CA SER A 62 -13.86 7.37 -47.28
C SER A 62 -13.28 6.49 -46.18
N SER A 63 -12.49 5.46 -46.54
CA SER A 63 -11.87 4.57 -45.55
C SER A 63 -10.83 5.29 -44.69
N THR A 64 -10.06 6.21 -45.26
CA THR A 64 -9.10 7.04 -44.51
C THR A 64 -9.80 7.97 -43.52
N ILE A 65 -10.88 8.64 -43.91
CA ILE A 65 -11.68 9.49 -43.00
C ILE A 65 -12.24 8.66 -41.83
N ILE A 66 -12.80 7.49 -42.12
CA ILE A 66 -13.33 6.59 -41.08
C ILE A 66 -12.21 6.12 -40.14
N TYR A 67 -11.06 5.75 -40.70
CA TYR A 67 -9.90 5.32 -39.92
C TYR A 67 -9.39 6.44 -39.00
N THR A 68 -9.22 7.66 -39.51
CA THR A 68 -8.76 8.80 -38.71
C THR A 68 -9.77 9.22 -37.65
N ALA A 69 -11.07 9.05 -37.91
CA ALA A 69 -12.13 9.30 -36.93
C ALA A 69 -12.08 8.34 -35.73
N LEU A 70 -11.57 7.12 -35.94
CA LEU A 70 -11.44 6.11 -34.89
C LEU A 70 -10.15 6.23 -34.07
N LEU A 71 -9.18 7.03 -34.54
CA LEU A 71 -7.93 7.27 -33.81
C LEU A 71 -8.15 8.27 -32.66
N SER A 72 -7.62 7.95 -31.49
CA SER A 72 -7.55 8.86 -30.35
C SER A 72 -6.18 9.53 -30.28
N SER A 73 -6.15 10.84 -30.05
CA SER A 73 -4.91 11.58 -29.77
C SER A 73 -4.75 11.80 -28.26
N THR A 74 -3.50 11.85 -27.80
CA THR A 74 -3.19 12.19 -26.40
C THR A 74 -2.85 13.67 -26.35
N ILE A 75 -3.59 14.42 -25.54
CA ILE A 75 -3.34 15.85 -25.30
C ILE A 75 -2.61 16.00 -23.98
N ASN A 76 -1.51 16.76 -23.99
CA ASN A 76 -0.75 17.11 -22.79
C ASN A 76 -1.09 18.55 -22.39
N VAL A 77 -1.48 18.74 -21.13
CA VAL A 77 -1.80 20.04 -20.56
C VAL A 77 -0.82 20.38 -19.45
N THR A 78 -0.28 21.61 -19.48
CA THR A 78 0.62 22.14 -18.46
C THR A 78 -0.09 23.22 -17.66
N VAL A 79 -0.05 23.11 -16.33
CA VAL A 79 -0.57 24.08 -15.38
C VAL A 79 0.61 24.70 -14.63
N TYR A 80 0.76 26.02 -14.70
CA TYR A 80 1.84 26.74 -14.01
C TYR A 80 1.41 27.19 -12.62
N ASN A 81 2.35 27.14 -11.66
CA ASN A 81 2.16 27.50 -10.25
C ASN A 81 0.81 27.03 -9.67
N PRO A 82 0.50 25.73 -9.71
CA PRO A 82 -0.78 25.23 -9.24
C PRO A 82 -0.93 25.46 -7.74
N SER A 83 -2.12 25.87 -7.32
CA SER A 83 -2.48 25.87 -5.90
C SER A 83 -2.74 24.44 -5.42
N GLU A 84 -2.68 24.24 -4.10
CA GLU A 84 -2.99 22.95 -3.47
C GLU A 84 -4.37 22.43 -3.87
N ASN A 85 -5.39 23.28 -3.84
CA ASN A 85 -6.75 22.92 -4.25
C ASN A 85 -6.81 22.53 -5.72
N LYS A 86 -6.07 23.23 -6.58
CA LYS A 86 -6.03 22.91 -8.00
C LYS A 86 -5.32 21.59 -8.27
N PHE A 87 -4.29 21.29 -7.48
CA PHE A 87 -3.65 19.98 -7.51
C PHE A 87 -4.62 18.86 -7.15
N ARG A 88 -5.37 18.99 -6.06
CA ARG A 88 -6.35 17.98 -5.61
C ARG A 88 -7.42 17.72 -6.69
N GLU A 89 -8.02 18.79 -7.22
CA GLU A 89 -9.06 18.71 -8.25
C GLU A 89 -8.59 17.97 -9.51
N ILE A 90 -7.39 18.28 -10.02
CA ILE A 90 -6.86 17.65 -11.24
C ILE A 90 -6.41 16.21 -10.96
N TYR A 91 -5.79 15.97 -9.80
CA TYR A 91 -5.33 14.64 -9.41
C TYR A 91 -6.48 13.65 -9.28
N GLU A 92 -7.62 14.06 -8.72
CA GLU A 92 -8.83 13.23 -8.66
C GLU A 92 -9.33 12.80 -10.05
N LYS A 93 -9.19 13.67 -11.05
CA LYS A 93 -9.65 13.40 -12.41
C LYS A 93 -8.65 12.61 -13.25
N TYR A 94 -7.34 12.82 -13.04
CA TYR A 94 -6.26 12.24 -13.85
C TYR A 94 -5.12 11.65 -12.99
N PRO A 95 -5.39 10.73 -12.05
CA PRO A 95 -4.41 10.29 -11.06
C PRO A 95 -3.18 9.59 -11.66
N ASN A 96 -3.33 8.94 -12.81
CA ASN A 96 -2.29 8.13 -13.44
C ASN A 96 -1.32 8.93 -14.32
N THR A 97 -1.74 10.09 -14.82
CA THR A 97 -0.96 10.91 -15.77
C THR A 97 -0.57 12.26 -15.19
N TYR A 98 -1.25 12.73 -14.14
CA TYR A 98 -0.95 14.00 -13.51
C TYR A 98 0.31 13.95 -12.65
N THR A 99 1.28 14.77 -13.01
CA THR A 99 2.60 14.80 -12.38
C THR A 99 3.01 16.25 -12.11
N CYS A 100 3.56 16.48 -10.93
CA CYS A 100 3.95 17.79 -10.45
C CYS A 100 5.37 17.70 -9.88
N PRO A 101 6.42 18.10 -10.60
CA PRO A 101 7.79 18.06 -10.07
C PRO A 101 7.91 18.95 -8.82
N CYS A 102 8.47 18.39 -7.74
CA CYS A 102 8.79 19.19 -6.55
C CYS A 102 10.05 20.02 -6.80
N SER A 103 10.04 21.27 -6.34
CA SER A 103 11.26 22.09 -6.24
C SER A 103 12.22 21.54 -5.18
N HIS A 104 11.69 20.97 -4.10
CA HIS A 104 12.45 20.27 -3.07
C HIS A 104 12.10 18.78 -3.04
N VAL A 105 13.06 17.92 -3.39
CA VAL A 105 12.83 16.47 -3.50
C VAL A 105 12.93 15.71 -2.18
N SER A 106 13.33 16.38 -1.11
CA SER A 106 13.56 15.78 0.21
C SER A 106 12.97 16.70 1.27
N VAL A 107 12.03 16.17 2.06
CA VAL A 107 11.32 16.93 3.10
C VAL A 107 11.36 16.14 4.41
N GLN A 108 11.88 16.74 5.48
CA GLN A 108 11.88 16.12 6.82
C GLN A 108 10.45 15.93 7.33
N TYR A 109 10.16 14.78 7.96
CA TYR A 109 8.83 14.49 8.48
C TYR A 109 8.37 15.50 9.55
N ASN A 110 9.28 16.00 10.39
CA ASN A 110 8.97 17.00 11.42
C ASN A 110 8.38 18.32 10.88
N LYS A 111 8.44 18.57 9.56
CA LYS A 111 7.88 19.78 8.94
C LYS A 111 6.41 19.65 8.59
N PHE A 112 5.87 18.43 8.50
CA PHE A 112 4.52 18.20 8.00
C PHE A 112 3.78 17.06 8.71
N ALA A 113 4.43 16.27 9.56
CA ALA A 113 3.81 15.16 10.27
C ALA A 113 4.14 15.25 11.76
N HIS A 114 3.13 15.01 12.58
CA HIS A 114 3.22 15.02 14.04
C HIS A 114 2.46 13.81 14.58
N PHE A 115 2.93 13.24 15.69
CA PHE A 115 2.23 12.16 16.34
C PHE A 115 2.09 12.40 17.84
N GLN A 116 1.05 11.81 18.42
CA GLN A 116 0.77 11.84 19.84
C GLN A 116 0.64 10.41 20.35
N ILE A 117 1.22 10.15 21.52
CA ILE A 117 1.18 8.85 22.19
C ILE A 117 0.54 9.03 23.56
N THR A 118 -0.41 8.16 23.83
CA THR A 118 -0.95 7.95 25.17
C THR A 118 -0.39 6.63 25.69
N PHE A 119 0.32 6.66 26.81
CA PHE A 119 0.79 5.44 27.48
C PHE A 119 -0.34 4.80 28.29
N HIS A 120 -0.20 3.50 28.52
CA HIS A 120 -1.05 2.71 29.38
C HIS A 120 -1.19 3.38 30.75
N GLU A 121 -2.42 3.40 31.28
CA GLU A 121 -2.77 4.11 32.50
C GLU A 121 -1.92 3.75 33.73
N VAL A 122 -1.41 2.51 33.78
CA VAL A 122 -0.51 2.04 34.85
C VAL A 122 0.71 2.95 34.98
N CYS A 123 1.19 3.54 33.89
CA CYS A 123 2.32 4.46 33.83
C CYS A 123 2.04 5.84 34.43
N LYS A 124 0.80 6.10 34.87
CA LYS A 124 0.38 7.30 35.60
C LYS A 124 -0.31 6.97 36.93
N SER A 125 -0.39 5.68 37.27
CA SER A 125 -1.09 5.22 38.46
C SER A 125 -0.29 5.45 39.74
N GLU A 126 -0.97 5.48 40.88
CA GLU A 126 -0.33 5.57 42.21
C GLU A 126 0.54 4.33 42.50
N PHE A 127 0.29 3.20 41.85
CA PHE A 127 1.04 1.96 42.04
C PHE A 127 2.51 2.03 41.58
N ILE A 128 2.85 2.96 40.69
CA ILE A 128 4.26 3.17 40.29
C ILE A 128 4.94 4.28 41.10
N SER A 129 4.24 4.87 42.08
CA SER A 129 4.81 5.88 42.96
C SER A 129 5.86 5.24 43.89
N GLN A 130 6.84 6.04 44.30
CA GLN A 130 7.83 5.58 45.27
C GLN A 130 7.17 5.23 46.63
N GLU A 131 6.14 5.99 47.03
CA GLU A 131 5.39 5.75 48.26
C GLU A 131 4.74 4.35 48.29
N TRP A 132 4.07 3.95 47.20
CA TRP A 132 3.50 2.61 47.11
C TRP A 132 4.58 1.50 47.12
N ILE A 133 5.68 1.72 46.38
CA ILE A 133 6.79 0.76 46.31
C ILE A 133 7.43 0.57 47.70
N ASP A 134 7.61 1.64 48.46
CA ASP A 134 8.20 1.60 49.79
C ASP A 134 7.27 0.95 50.81
N THR A 135 5.96 1.22 50.76
CA THR A 135 4.99 0.62 51.68
C THR A 135 4.76 -0.87 51.44
N THR A 136 5.04 -1.36 50.23
CA THR A 136 4.94 -2.78 49.88
C THR A 136 6.25 -3.55 50.08
N TYR A 137 7.31 -2.89 50.53
CA TYR A 137 8.60 -3.50 50.81
C TYR A 137 8.59 -4.25 52.16
N SER A 138 9.15 -5.45 52.17
CA SER A 138 9.34 -6.26 53.39
C SER A 138 10.84 -6.41 53.68
N ALA A 139 11.30 -6.04 54.86
CA ALA A 139 12.71 -6.17 55.22
C ALA A 139 13.13 -7.64 55.51
N ASN A 140 12.19 -8.51 55.85
CA ASN A 140 12.45 -9.91 56.25
C ASN A 140 12.19 -10.92 55.13
N VAL A 141 12.41 -10.55 53.86
CA VAL A 141 12.13 -11.43 52.71
C VAL A 141 12.86 -12.77 52.75
N SER A 142 14.06 -12.85 53.36
CA SER A 142 14.84 -14.09 53.44
C SER A 142 14.19 -15.20 54.28
N PHE A 143 13.21 -14.86 55.13
CA PHE A 143 12.47 -15.82 55.97
C PHE A 143 11.08 -16.15 55.39
N ILE A 144 10.70 -15.51 54.28
CA ILE A 144 9.41 -15.69 53.62
C ILE A 144 9.65 -16.54 52.36
N PRO A 145 8.75 -17.50 52.04
CA PRO A 145 8.86 -18.25 50.80
C PRO A 145 9.02 -17.33 49.57
N PRO A 146 9.89 -17.67 48.60
CA PRO A 146 10.18 -16.81 47.45
C PRO A 146 8.94 -16.41 46.63
N ASN A 147 7.93 -17.28 46.53
CA ASN A 147 6.70 -17.03 45.79
C ASN A 147 5.58 -16.36 46.61
N ASP A 148 5.86 -15.96 47.85
CA ASP A 148 4.94 -15.13 48.64
C ASP A 148 4.88 -13.71 48.06
N ILE A 149 3.68 -13.12 48.03
CA ILE A 149 3.47 -11.78 47.49
C ILE A 149 4.30 -10.72 48.21
N ARG A 150 4.51 -10.85 49.53
CA ARG A 150 5.28 -9.90 50.35
C ARG A 150 6.76 -9.86 49.94
N THR A 151 7.26 -10.92 49.31
CA THR A 151 8.63 -10.99 48.80
C THR A 151 8.76 -10.23 47.48
N ILE A 152 7.76 -10.31 46.59
CA ILE A 152 7.91 -9.85 45.20
C ILE A 152 7.22 -8.52 44.88
N LEU A 153 6.23 -8.09 45.67
CA LEU A 153 5.32 -6.99 45.29
C LEU A 153 6.01 -5.64 45.06
N SER A 154 6.91 -5.22 45.97
CA SER A 154 7.65 -3.97 45.83
C SER A 154 8.53 -3.96 44.57
N HIS A 155 9.19 -5.09 44.28
CA HIS A 155 10.03 -5.23 43.09
C HIS A 155 9.20 -5.32 41.82
N PHE A 156 8.06 -6.01 41.84
CA PHE A 156 7.10 -6.03 40.73
C PHE A 156 6.75 -4.60 40.30
N TRP A 157 6.38 -3.73 41.24
CA TRP A 157 6.05 -2.34 40.93
C TRP A 157 7.26 -1.51 40.52
N THR A 158 8.45 -1.82 41.04
CA THR A 158 9.70 -1.24 40.55
C THR A 158 9.97 -1.60 39.08
N PHE A 159 9.68 -2.83 38.66
CA PHE A 159 9.77 -3.24 37.25
C PHE A 159 8.72 -2.53 36.40
N VAL A 160 7.46 -2.49 36.81
CA VAL A 160 6.41 -1.78 36.06
C VAL A 160 6.77 -0.32 35.86
N ARG A 161 7.25 0.38 36.89
CA ARG A 161 7.77 1.74 36.79
C ARG A 161 8.91 1.84 35.78
N SER A 162 9.86 0.91 35.84
CA SER A 162 11.01 0.87 34.92
C SER A 162 10.59 0.61 33.48
N PHE A 163 9.61 -0.25 33.25
CA PHE A 163 9.05 -0.51 31.93
C PHE A 163 8.38 0.74 31.35
N CYS A 164 7.60 1.46 32.15
CA CYS A 164 7.01 2.74 31.75
C CYS A 164 8.07 3.79 31.40
N ALA A 165 9.13 3.90 32.21
CA ALA A 165 10.24 4.81 31.93
C ALA A 165 10.98 4.43 30.64
N LEU A 166 11.28 3.14 30.45
CA LEU A 166 11.95 2.63 29.25
C LEU A 166 11.09 2.82 28.00
N ALA A 167 9.79 2.55 28.09
CA ALA A 167 8.83 2.82 27.02
C ALA A 167 8.88 4.30 26.59
N ASN A 168 8.85 5.22 27.55
CA ASN A 168 8.93 6.65 27.27
C ASN A 168 10.24 7.05 26.57
N VAL A 169 11.39 6.55 27.05
CA VAL A 169 12.69 6.80 26.41
C VAL A 169 12.72 6.26 24.98
N ASN A 170 12.26 5.03 24.75
CA ASN A 170 12.23 4.43 23.42
C ASN A 170 11.30 5.20 22.45
N VAL A 171 10.17 5.71 22.94
CA VAL A 171 9.27 6.57 22.17
C VAL A 171 9.94 7.90 21.79
N ILE A 172 10.69 8.51 22.72
CA ILE A 172 11.45 9.74 22.44
C ILE A 172 12.53 9.46 21.38
N ASP A 173 13.24 8.35 21.48
CA ASP A 173 14.25 7.95 20.50
C ASP A 173 13.62 7.69 19.12
N ALA A 174 12.48 7.00 19.08
CA ALA A 174 11.71 6.79 17.86
C ALA A 174 11.22 8.13 17.26
N SER A 175 10.82 9.09 18.11
CA SER A 175 10.47 10.45 17.69
C SER A 175 11.64 11.16 17.02
N ASN A 176 12.82 11.13 17.64
CA ASN A 176 14.03 11.73 17.09
C ASN A 176 14.42 11.09 15.74
N GLN A 177 14.34 9.76 15.64
CA GLN A 177 14.57 9.03 14.39
C GLN A 177 13.55 9.42 13.31
N PHE A 178 12.25 9.44 13.63
CA PHE A 178 11.19 9.84 12.71
C PHE A 178 11.37 11.29 12.22
N ASN A 179 11.58 12.22 13.15
CA ASN A 179 11.71 13.65 12.87
C ASN A 179 12.92 13.99 11.99
N SER A 180 14.02 13.25 12.15
CA SER A 180 15.23 13.41 11.33
C SER A 180 15.14 12.73 9.96
N THR A 181 14.16 11.85 9.76
CA THR A 181 13.99 11.11 8.51
C THR A 181 13.36 12.00 7.43
N ASN A 182 13.84 11.86 6.20
CA ASN A 182 13.34 12.56 5.04
C ASN A 182 12.35 11.71 4.23
N LEU A 183 11.22 12.30 3.86
CA LEU A 183 10.41 11.84 2.74
C LEU A 183 11.08 12.29 1.44
N VAL A 184 11.52 11.33 0.63
CA VAL A 184 12.14 11.60 -0.69
C VAL A 184 11.12 11.35 -1.80
N SER A 185 10.84 12.38 -2.59
CA SER A 185 9.98 12.27 -3.76
C SER A 185 10.32 13.33 -4.81
N ARG A 186 10.40 12.91 -6.07
CA ARG A 186 10.60 13.83 -7.22
C ARG A 186 9.34 14.58 -7.60
N PHE A 187 8.17 14.04 -7.25
CA PHE A 187 6.87 14.60 -7.59
C PHE A 187 6.02 14.79 -6.35
N VAL A 188 5.11 15.77 -6.38
CA VAL A 188 4.06 15.91 -5.34
C VAL A 188 3.36 14.57 -5.20
N GLN A 189 3.32 14.05 -3.98
CA GLN A 189 2.56 12.85 -3.64
C GLN A 189 1.15 13.27 -3.19
N PRO A 190 0.09 12.49 -3.47
CA PRO A 190 -1.22 12.72 -2.89
C PRO A 190 -1.22 12.47 -1.37
N GLN A 191 -2.17 13.11 -0.68
CA GLN A 191 -2.25 13.10 0.79
C GLN A 191 -2.24 11.69 1.40
N HIS A 192 -3.08 10.78 0.90
CA HIS A 192 -3.18 9.41 1.41
C HIS A 192 -1.84 8.64 1.32
N LEU A 193 -1.03 8.88 0.27
CA LEU A 193 0.28 8.23 0.14
C LEU A 193 1.29 8.80 1.15
N ILE A 194 1.21 10.09 1.46
CA ILE A 194 2.09 10.71 2.45
C ILE A 194 1.72 10.24 3.85
N GLU A 195 0.43 10.15 4.17
CA GLU A 195 -0.07 9.58 5.42
C GLU A 195 0.39 8.13 5.59
N THR A 196 0.26 7.31 4.54
CA THR A 196 0.72 5.91 4.57
C THR A 196 2.23 5.83 4.78
N LYS A 197 3.02 6.66 4.09
CA LYS A 197 4.48 6.69 4.25
C LYS A 197 4.91 7.21 5.62
N ALA A 198 4.23 8.21 6.18
CA ALA A 198 4.47 8.72 7.52
C ALA A 198 4.20 7.65 8.58
N ASN A 199 3.04 6.98 8.51
CA ASN A 199 2.69 5.89 9.41
C ASN A 199 3.70 4.74 9.33
N ALA A 200 4.06 4.30 8.12
CA ALA A 200 5.06 3.24 7.94
C ALA A 200 6.44 3.65 8.48
N THR A 201 6.85 4.90 8.26
CA THR A 201 8.14 5.40 8.77
C THR A 201 8.15 5.45 10.30
N LEU A 202 7.08 5.94 10.93
CA LEU A 202 6.97 5.95 12.39
C LEU A 202 6.94 4.53 12.96
N ALA A 203 6.17 3.62 12.36
CA ALA A 203 6.11 2.22 12.77
C ALA A 203 7.48 1.54 12.70
N LEU A 204 8.27 1.83 11.66
CA LEU A 204 9.64 1.34 11.55
C LEU A 204 10.55 1.89 12.66
N ALA A 205 10.43 3.17 13.01
CA ALA A 205 11.20 3.79 14.10
C ALA A 205 10.83 3.17 15.47
N LEU A 206 9.53 3.00 15.76
CA LEU A 206 9.05 2.34 16.97
C LEU A 206 9.51 0.88 17.06
N ASN A 207 9.41 0.13 15.97
CA ASN A 207 9.85 -1.26 15.96
C ASN A 207 11.38 -1.39 16.11
N SER A 208 12.15 -0.45 15.55
CA SER A 208 13.61 -0.44 15.71
C SER A 208 14.03 -0.26 17.17
N THR A 209 13.43 0.71 17.88
CA THR A 209 13.70 0.97 19.30
C THR A 209 13.22 -0.18 20.18
N LEU A 210 12.02 -0.72 19.93
CA LEU A 210 11.51 -1.91 20.62
C LEU A 210 12.44 -3.12 20.48
N ASN A 211 12.96 -3.40 19.28
CA ASN A 211 13.87 -4.52 19.08
C ASN A 211 15.20 -4.35 19.86
N ASN A 212 15.69 -3.11 19.98
CA ASN A 212 16.84 -2.82 20.83
C ASN A 212 16.53 -3.07 22.31
N LEU A 213 15.37 -2.63 22.80
CA LEU A 213 14.91 -2.91 24.16
C LEU A 213 14.83 -4.41 24.43
N LYS A 214 14.17 -5.18 23.56
CA LYS A 214 14.06 -6.64 23.67
C LYS A 214 15.42 -7.32 23.74
N ARG A 215 16.35 -6.93 22.86
CA ARG A 215 17.72 -7.47 22.86
C ARG A 215 18.45 -7.17 24.16
N ASN A 216 18.31 -5.96 24.70
CA ASN A 216 18.95 -5.57 25.95
C ASN A 216 18.37 -6.32 27.16
N LEU A 217 17.05 -6.52 27.20
CA LEU A 217 16.39 -7.32 28.25
C LEU A 217 16.85 -8.78 28.21
N LEU A 218 16.87 -9.41 27.03
CA LEU A 218 17.37 -10.76 26.85
C LEU A 218 18.84 -10.88 27.26
N LEU A 219 19.70 -9.97 26.80
CA LEU A 219 21.11 -9.97 27.18
C LEU A 219 21.31 -9.84 28.70
N THR A 220 20.53 -8.97 29.34
CA THR A 220 20.58 -8.79 30.80
C THR A 220 20.21 -10.08 31.52
N ARG A 221 19.14 -10.75 31.08
CA ARG A 221 18.70 -12.05 31.61
C ARG A 221 19.78 -13.12 31.47
N GLU A 222 20.34 -13.27 30.27
CA GLU A 222 21.37 -14.27 29.99
C GLU A 222 22.65 -14.05 30.81
N ILE A 223 23.06 -12.78 31.01
CA ILE A 223 24.20 -12.44 31.86
C ILE A 223 23.94 -12.85 33.31
N ILE A 224 22.76 -12.56 33.85
CA ILE A 224 22.41 -12.90 35.24
C ILE A 224 22.45 -14.42 35.44
N LEU A 225 21.79 -15.18 34.56
CA LEU A 225 21.69 -16.64 34.70
C LEU A 225 23.03 -17.33 34.45
N SER A 226 23.75 -16.98 33.37
CA SER A 226 24.99 -17.65 32.98
C SER A 226 26.13 -17.43 33.98
N ASN A 227 26.10 -16.32 34.73
CA ASN A 227 27.11 -16.01 35.75
C ASN A 227 26.64 -16.37 37.17
N GLY A 228 25.44 -16.96 37.34
CA GLY A 228 24.90 -17.27 38.66
C GLY A 228 24.75 -16.04 39.56
N LEU A 229 24.45 -14.86 38.99
CA LEU A 229 24.34 -13.63 39.77
C LEU A 229 23.11 -13.68 40.67
N LEU A 230 23.32 -13.47 41.96
CA LEU A 230 22.25 -13.44 42.95
C LEU A 230 21.27 -12.28 42.67
N SER A 231 19.98 -12.59 42.57
CA SER A 231 18.93 -11.56 42.55
C SER A 231 18.79 -10.92 43.93
N SER A 232 18.41 -9.63 43.99
CA SER A 232 18.23 -8.91 45.26
C SER A 232 17.18 -9.54 46.18
N LEU A 233 16.27 -10.34 45.62
CA LEU A 233 15.21 -11.04 46.33
C LEU A 233 15.56 -12.49 46.70
N ALA A 234 16.76 -12.96 46.36
CA ALA A 234 17.17 -14.36 46.53
C ALA A 234 16.19 -15.38 45.90
N THR A 235 15.54 -15.01 44.79
CA THR A 235 14.54 -15.85 44.12
C THR A 235 15.17 -16.90 43.22
N ASN A 236 16.36 -16.63 42.69
CA ASN A 236 17.14 -17.56 41.88
C ASN A 236 18.15 -18.37 42.71
N PHE A 237 18.86 -17.71 43.61
CA PHE A 237 19.80 -18.33 44.53
C PHE A 237 19.59 -17.76 45.93
N PHE A 238 20.00 -18.47 46.97
CA PHE A 238 19.98 -17.98 48.35
C PHE A 238 21.25 -18.41 49.09
N PHE A 239 21.66 -17.60 50.07
CA PHE A 239 22.77 -17.94 50.94
C PHE A 239 22.32 -18.96 51.99
N TYR A 240 23.17 -19.95 52.24
CA TYR A 240 23.05 -20.78 53.43
C TYR A 240 24.32 -20.65 54.27
N ILE A 241 24.15 -20.75 55.58
CA ILE A 241 25.24 -20.74 56.55
C ILE A 241 25.24 -22.10 57.21
N SER A 242 26.33 -22.83 57.05
CA SER A 242 26.55 -24.13 57.68
C SER A 242 27.62 -24.00 58.77
N PHE A 243 27.29 -24.42 59.98
CA PHE A 243 28.25 -24.49 61.08
C PHE A 243 28.89 -25.88 61.07
N LEU A 244 30.18 -25.95 60.72
CA LEU A 244 30.93 -27.19 60.77
C LEU A 244 31.52 -27.33 62.17
N GLU A 245 30.93 -28.18 63.00
CA GLU A 245 31.53 -28.56 64.29
C GLU A 245 32.73 -29.47 64.01
N GLN A 246 33.94 -28.89 64.01
CA GLN A 246 35.18 -29.67 63.87
C GLN A 246 35.90 -29.89 65.21
N SER A 247 35.55 -29.14 66.27
CA SER A 247 36.11 -29.31 67.62
C SER A 247 35.34 -28.42 68.63
N PRO A 248 35.27 -28.76 69.94
CA PRO A 248 34.67 -27.91 70.97
C PRO A 248 35.31 -26.51 71.13
N PHE A 249 36.40 -26.22 70.41
CA PHE A 249 37.14 -24.95 70.48
C PHE A 249 37.17 -24.15 69.17
N TYR A 250 36.66 -24.69 68.06
CA TYR A 250 36.62 -23.99 66.76
C TYR A 250 35.36 -24.33 65.98
N SER A 251 34.49 -23.33 65.79
CA SER A 251 33.41 -23.37 64.79
C SER A 251 33.91 -22.70 63.52
N SER A 252 34.03 -23.44 62.41
CA SER A 252 34.15 -22.81 61.09
C SER A 252 32.77 -22.54 60.52
N ILE A 253 32.62 -21.35 59.93
CA ILE A 253 31.41 -20.93 59.24
C ILE A 253 31.65 -21.18 57.75
N ASP A 254 30.86 -22.08 57.16
CA ASP A 254 30.77 -22.25 55.72
C ASP A 254 29.61 -21.40 55.19
N ILE A 255 29.88 -20.55 54.20
CA ILE A 255 28.89 -19.71 53.53
C ILE A 255 28.82 -20.18 52.10
N GLY A 256 27.72 -20.82 51.74
CA GLY A 256 27.47 -21.29 50.39
C GLY A 256 26.28 -20.61 49.75
N ILE A 257 26.14 -20.82 48.45
CA ILE A 257 25.03 -20.35 47.64
C ILE A 257 24.33 -21.59 47.09
N ASN A 258 23.03 -21.72 47.34
CA ASN A 258 22.20 -22.77 46.75
C ASN A 258 21.21 -22.15 45.77
N ALA A 259 20.93 -22.87 44.70
CA ALA A 259 19.85 -22.50 43.79
C ALA A 259 18.50 -22.76 44.43
N THR A 260 17.56 -21.85 44.20
CA THR A 260 16.17 -22.05 44.58
C THR A 260 15.60 -23.21 43.76
N SER A 261 15.06 -24.20 44.46
CA SER A 261 14.47 -25.39 43.86
C SER A 261 13.10 -25.68 44.45
N PHE A 262 12.22 -26.26 43.64
CA PHE A 262 10.82 -26.50 43.96
C PHE A 262 10.48 -27.99 43.93
N PRO A 263 9.43 -28.43 44.65
CA PRO A 263 9.07 -29.85 44.77
C PRO A 263 8.71 -30.56 43.46
N ASP A 264 8.39 -29.83 42.39
CA ASP A 264 8.12 -30.36 41.05
C ASP A 264 9.38 -30.63 40.23
N GLY A 265 10.56 -30.46 40.83
CA GLY A 265 11.85 -30.64 40.17
C GLY A 265 12.34 -29.42 39.40
N CYS A 266 11.62 -28.29 39.43
CA CYS A 266 12.12 -27.05 38.85
C CYS A 266 13.22 -26.44 39.73
N SER A 267 14.39 -26.17 39.14
CA SER A 267 15.53 -25.54 39.81
C SER A 267 16.03 -24.37 38.99
N CYS A 268 16.25 -23.23 39.65
CA CYS A 268 16.76 -22.01 39.04
C CYS A 268 18.22 -22.12 38.54
N GLU A 269 18.91 -23.21 38.87
CA GLU A 269 20.22 -23.54 38.30
C GLU A 269 20.13 -24.20 36.92
N LYS A 270 19.09 -25.02 36.71
CA LYS A 270 19.01 -25.96 35.57
C LYS A 270 17.97 -25.58 34.53
N SER A 271 17.04 -24.69 34.90
CA SER A 271 15.91 -24.29 34.06
C SER A 271 16.01 -22.81 33.69
N ASN A 272 15.57 -22.48 32.47
CA ASN A 272 15.40 -21.10 32.02
C ASN A 272 14.15 -20.46 32.65
N GLY A 273 13.96 -20.61 33.96
CA GLY A 273 12.82 -20.11 34.73
C GLY A 273 11.94 -21.21 35.35
N CYS A 274 11.30 -20.84 36.46
CA CYS A 274 10.35 -21.62 37.24
C CYS A 274 9.09 -20.79 37.52
N SER A 275 8.37 -20.42 36.45
CA SER A 275 7.18 -19.56 36.55
C SER A 275 6.05 -20.22 37.34
N ARG A 276 5.55 -19.54 38.37
CA ARG A 276 4.52 -20.02 39.29
C ARG A 276 3.60 -18.87 39.71
N SER A 277 2.37 -19.18 40.14
CA SER A 277 1.51 -18.14 40.71
C SER A 277 2.08 -17.61 42.00
N ALA A 278 2.03 -16.29 42.18
CA ALA A 278 2.28 -15.64 43.45
C ALA A 278 1.15 -16.00 44.43
N VAL A 279 1.51 -16.17 45.70
CA VAL A 279 0.56 -16.58 46.74
C VAL A 279 0.69 -15.72 48.00
N ILE A 280 -0.35 -15.72 48.82
CA ILE A 280 -0.31 -15.23 50.20
C ILE A 280 -0.27 -16.46 51.11
N PHE A 281 0.81 -16.64 51.88
CA PHE A 281 0.86 -17.66 52.92
C PHE A 281 0.29 -17.13 54.23
N GLU A 282 -0.66 -17.89 54.81
CA GLU A 282 -1.22 -17.60 56.11
C GLU A 282 -0.19 -17.91 57.22
N SER A 283 -0.09 -17.03 58.22
CA SER A 283 0.98 -17.04 59.24
C SER A 283 1.06 -18.31 60.10
N ASN A 284 0.04 -19.16 60.08
CA ASN A 284 -0.05 -20.36 60.93
C ASN A 284 -0.04 -21.70 60.15
N ALA A 285 -0.02 -21.70 58.82
CA ALA A 285 0.05 -22.93 58.04
C ALA A 285 0.65 -22.69 56.65
N THR A 286 1.82 -23.29 56.38
CA THR A 286 2.43 -23.33 55.05
C THR A 286 1.59 -24.11 54.01
N SER A 287 0.48 -24.74 54.44
CA SER A 287 -0.43 -25.54 53.60
C SER A 287 -1.65 -24.78 53.09
N HIS A 288 -2.03 -23.63 53.67
CA HIS A 288 -3.08 -22.78 53.14
C HIS A 288 -2.48 -21.53 52.49
N SER A 289 -2.61 -21.46 51.16
CA SER A 289 -2.13 -20.33 50.38
C SER A 289 -3.21 -19.82 49.42
N ILE A 290 -3.36 -18.51 49.35
CA ILE A 290 -4.31 -17.86 48.44
C ILE A 290 -3.52 -17.37 47.23
N LYS A 291 -3.87 -17.87 46.04
CA LYS A 291 -3.27 -17.40 44.79
C LYS A 291 -3.71 -15.96 44.51
N VAL A 292 -2.77 -15.11 44.11
CA VAL A 292 -3.05 -13.73 43.71
C VAL A 292 -3.33 -13.70 42.20
N PRO A 293 -4.57 -13.42 41.75
CA PRO A 293 -4.93 -13.38 40.34
C PRO A 293 -3.99 -12.52 39.50
N GLY A 294 -3.39 -13.15 38.49
CA GLY A 294 -2.56 -12.47 37.52
C GLY A 294 -1.13 -12.16 37.97
N MET A 295 -0.75 -12.42 39.23
CA MET A 295 0.62 -12.24 39.68
C MET A 295 1.40 -13.55 39.63
N MET A 296 2.63 -13.45 39.11
CA MET A 296 3.53 -14.56 38.87
C MET A 296 4.87 -14.31 39.56
N PHE A 297 5.44 -15.40 40.04
CA PHE A 297 6.79 -15.53 40.53
C PHE A 297 7.62 -16.31 39.51
N ASP A 298 8.91 -16.00 39.42
CA ASP A 298 9.88 -16.78 38.66
C ASP A 298 11.26 -16.68 39.33
N CYS A 299 12.23 -17.49 38.89
CA CYS A 299 13.61 -17.46 39.34
C CYS A 299 14.20 -16.05 39.26
N LEU A 300 13.95 -15.33 38.17
CA LEU A 300 14.27 -13.92 38.07
C LEU A 300 13.05 -13.05 38.35
N PRO A 301 13.18 -12.02 39.20
CA PRO A 301 12.10 -11.07 39.44
C PRO A 301 11.60 -10.38 38.16
N LEU A 302 12.49 -10.15 37.19
CA LEU A 302 12.15 -9.63 35.86
C LEU A 302 11.18 -10.56 35.12
N ASP A 303 11.48 -11.87 35.09
CA ASP A 303 10.66 -12.85 34.38
C ASP A 303 9.29 -13.03 35.07
N GLY A 304 9.28 -13.03 36.41
CA GLY A 304 8.05 -13.02 37.19
C GLY A 304 7.19 -11.79 36.90
N ALA A 305 7.80 -10.60 36.81
CA ALA A 305 7.10 -9.37 36.45
C ALA A 305 6.55 -9.43 35.02
N LEU A 306 7.34 -9.85 34.03
CA LEU A 306 6.90 -9.95 32.63
C LEU A 306 5.77 -10.99 32.43
N ALA A 307 5.82 -12.11 33.17
CA ALA A 307 4.78 -13.14 33.15
C ALA A 307 3.49 -12.73 33.88
N SER A 308 3.57 -11.75 34.78
CA SER A 308 2.43 -11.22 35.51
C SER A 308 1.54 -10.34 34.62
N SER A 309 0.30 -10.13 35.06
CA SER A 309 -0.70 -9.23 34.52
C SER A 309 -1.20 -8.29 35.62
N LEU A 310 -1.89 -7.22 35.24
CA LEU A 310 -2.45 -6.24 36.18
C LEU A 310 -3.83 -6.64 36.73
N LYS A 311 -4.28 -7.88 36.48
CA LYS A 311 -5.64 -8.36 36.78
C LYS A 311 -6.13 -8.03 38.20
N CYS A 312 -5.28 -8.21 39.21
CA CYS A 312 -5.64 -7.93 40.61
C CYS A 312 -5.91 -6.44 40.88
N PHE A 313 -5.26 -5.55 40.14
CA PHE A 313 -5.32 -4.10 40.36
C PHE A 313 -6.53 -3.42 39.69
N TYR A 314 -7.33 -4.20 38.97
CA TYR A 314 -8.65 -3.83 38.47
C TYR A 314 -9.79 -4.31 39.40
N ASP A 315 -9.49 -5.15 40.39
CA ASP A 315 -10.49 -5.78 41.26
C ASP A 315 -10.31 -5.34 42.72
N SER A 316 -11.34 -4.69 43.28
CA SER A 316 -11.29 -4.19 44.67
C SER A 316 -11.10 -5.29 45.71
N SER A 317 -11.70 -6.47 45.48
CA SER A 317 -11.59 -7.60 46.41
C SER A 317 -10.18 -8.15 46.39
N CYS A 318 -9.59 -8.30 45.20
CA CYS A 318 -8.21 -8.75 45.05
C CYS A 318 -7.21 -7.75 45.65
N LEU A 319 -7.34 -6.46 45.35
CA LEU A 319 -6.47 -5.43 45.89
C LEU A 319 -6.54 -5.37 47.43
N SER A 320 -7.71 -5.59 48.02
CA SER A 320 -7.85 -5.63 49.48
C SER A 320 -7.08 -6.78 50.14
N LEU A 321 -6.93 -7.93 49.46
CA LEU A 321 -6.10 -9.04 49.95
C LEU A 321 -4.62 -8.63 50.03
N ILE A 322 -4.14 -7.89 49.04
CA ILE A 322 -2.76 -7.38 49.01
C ILE A 322 -2.57 -6.32 50.10
N GLN A 323 -3.51 -5.39 50.26
CA GLN A 323 -3.41 -4.35 51.28
C GLN A 323 -3.35 -4.91 52.70
N ASN A 324 -4.12 -5.95 53.00
CA ASN A 324 -4.11 -6.60 54.32
C ASN A 324 -2.75 -7.19 54.69
N VAL A 325 -1.96 -7.63 53.70
CA VAL A 325 -0.63 -8.23 53.95
C VAL A 325 0.52 -7.22 53.86
N SER A 326 0.32 -6.08 53.21
CA SER A 326 1.35 -5.05 53.02
C SER A 326 1.48 -4.05 54.17
N LEU A 327 0.77 -4.21 55.29
CA LEU A 327 0.83 -3.33 56.48
C LEU A 327 0.71 -1.81 56.14
N THR A 328 0.04 -1.49 55.02
CA THR A 328 0.00 -0.13 54.46
C THR A 328 -1.35 0.53 54.72
N ASN A 329 -1.32 1.81 55.07
CA ASN A 329 -2.51 2.67 55.14
C ASN A 329 -2.83 3.32 53.78
N MET A 330 -1.94 3.19 52.79
CA MET A 330 -2.13 3.73 51.45
C MET A 330 -3.21 2.93 50.71
N ARG A 331 -4.17 3.63 50.10
CA ARG A 331 -5.26 3.04 49.34
C ARG A 331 -5.25 3.56 47.91
N PRO A 332 -4.37 3.01 47.05
CA PRO A 332 -4.33 3.42 45.66
C PRO A 332 -5.67 3.18 44.96
N SER A 333 -6.02 4.11 44.08
CA SER A 333 -7.19 3.98 43.21
C SER A 333 -7.03 2.76 42.29
N LEU A 334 -8.13 2.06 42.02
CA LEU A 334 -8.14 0.99 41.03
C LEU A 334 -7.74 1.52 39.65
N LEU A 335 -7.13 0.64 38.85
CA LEU A 335 -6.93 0.91 37.43
C LEU A 335 -8.28 0.98 36.70
N SER A 336 -8.37 1.79 35.65
CA SER A 336 -9.56 2.08 34.86
C SER A 336 -9.87 0.99 33.83
N ASN A 337 -11.15 0.72 33.58
CA ASN A 337 -11.54 -0.26 32.55
C ASN A 337 -11.40 0.23 31.10
N HIS A 338 -10.84 1.43 30.88
CA HIS A 338 -10.67 2.02 29.55
C HIS A 338 -9.28 1.72 29.01
N SER A 339 -9.08 0.48 28.56
CA SER A 339 -7.88 0.07 27.83
C SER A 339 -8.23 -0.81 26.63
N ARG A 340 -7.42 -0.72 25.56
CA ARG A 340 -7.42 -1.65 24.43
C ARG A 340 -6.91 -3.04 24.83
N PHE A 341 -6.22 -3.14 25.97
CA PHE A 341 -5.72 -4.39 26.51
C PHE A 341 -6.72 -5.01 27.47
N LYS A 342 -6.78 -6.35 27.49
CA LYS A 342 -7.60 -7.08 28.45
C LYS A 342 -6.92 -7.06 29.82
N HIS A 343 -7.70 -7.13 30.91
CA HIS A 343 -7.15 -7.15 32.26
C HIS A 343 -6.21 -8.33 32.56
N ASN A 344 -6.28 -9.42 31.79
CA ASN A 344 -5.40 -10.58 31.91
C ASN A 344 -4.22 -10.55 30.93
N THR A 345 -4.03 -9.46 30.19
CA THR A 345 -2.85 -9.24 29.34
C THR A 345 -1.60 -9.18 30.22
N THR A 346 -0.55 -9.89 29.82
CA THR A 346 0.72 -9.91 30.57
C THR A 346 1.49 -8.61 30.36
N LEU A 347 2.35 -8.27 31.32
CA LEU A 347 3.25 -7.14 31.21
C LEU A 347 4.23 -7.32 30.06
N MET A 348 4.62 -8.54 29.71
CA MET A 348 5.38 -8.81 28.49
C MET A 348 4.67 -8.28 27.25
N THR A 349 3.36 -8.55 27.11
CA THR A 349 2.60 -8.03 25.96
C THR A 349 2.47 -6.51 25.99
N LEU A 350 2.33 -5.90 27.17
CA LEU A 350 2.31 -4.44 27.28
C LEU A 350 3.68 -3.83 26.91
N VAL A 351 4.78 -4.42 27.37
CA VAL A 351 6.17 -4.01 27.03
C VAL A 351 6.46 -4.20 25.55
N ASP A 352 5.99 -5.29 24.96
CA ASP A 352 6.08 -5.58 23.52
C ASP A 352 5.35 -4.54 22.65
N GLU A 353 4.41 -3.82 23.24
CA GLU A 353 3.68 -2.72 22.63
C GLU A 353 4.16 -1.35 23.16
N LEU A 354 5.36 -1.29 23.75
CA LEU A 354 5.97 -0.10 24.36
C LEU A 354 5.07 0.61 25.38
N MET A 355 4.22 -0.14 26.08
CA MET A 355 3.20 0.40 26.98
C MET A 355 2.29 1.45 26.30
N ILE A 356 2.14 1.41 24.97
CA ILE A 356 1.35 2.39 24.20
C ILE A 356 -0.13 1.97 24.23
N GLU A 357 -0.97 2.86 24.73
CA GLU A 357 -2.42 2.72 24.72
C GLU A 357 -2.99 3.20 23.38
N GLU A 358 -2.58 4.40 22.95
CA GLU A 358 -3.06 5.02 21.73
C GLU A 358 -1.93 5.75 21.00
N LEU A 359 -1.96 5.68 19.67
CA LEU A 359 -1.04 6.38 18.77
C LEU A 359 -1.86 7.11 17.70
N ILE A 360 -1.76 8.43 17.67
CA ILE A 360 -2.43 9.28 16.68
C ILE A 360 -1.38 9.95 15.81
N MET A 361 -1.43 9.71 14.50
CA MET A 361 -0.61 10.43 13.50
C MET A 361 -1.44 11.49 12.81
N THR A 362 -0.92 12.72 12.77
CA THR A 362 -1.52 13.85 12.06
C THR A 362 -0.56 14.35 10.99
N VAL A 363 -0.99 14.29 9.73
CA VAL A 363 -0.24 14.80 8.58
C VAL A 363 -0.90 16.08 8.07
N VAL A 364 -0.12 17.15 8.00
CA VAL A 364 -0.53 18.45 7.48
C VAL A 364 -0.09 18.55 6.03
N PHE A 365 -0.97 18.14 5.12
CA PHE A 365 -0.67 18.12 3.68
C PHE A 365 -0.28 19.50 3.13
N SER A 366 -0.89 20.57 3.61
CA SER A 366 -0.58 21.94 3.18
C SER A 366 0.86 22.34 3.48
N SER A 367 1.38 21.95 4.65
CA SER A 367 2.79 22.12 5.01
C SER A 367 3.69 21.36 4.03
N TYR A 368 3.38 20.09 3.75
CA TYR A 368 4.13 19.31 2.75
C TYR A 368 4.09 19.94 1.36
N TYR A 369 2.90 20.31 0.87
CA TYR A 369 2.71 20.87 -0.47
C TYR A 369 3.47 22.18 -0.65
N SER A 370 3.40 23.06 0.37
CA SER A 370 4.11 24.35 0.36
C SER A 370 5.63 24.19 0.33
N ILE A 371 6.18 23.14 0.94
CA ILE A 371 7.63 22.85 0.90
C ILE A 371 8.02 22.22 -0.45
N CYS A 372 7.23 21.26 -0.96
CA CYS A 372 7.46 20.68 -2.28
C CYS A 372 7.41 21.77 -3.38
N ASN A 373 6.51 22.76 -3.25
CA ASN A 373 6.40 23.95 -4.09
C ASN A 373 6.55 23.68 -5.60
N PRO A 374 5.58 22.98 -6.23
CA PRO A 374 5.67 22.67 -7.65
C PRO A 374 5.53 23.92 -8.53
N LYS A 375 6.49 24.15 -9.44
CA LYS A 375 6.44 25.29 -10.38
C LYS A 375 5.48 25.06 -11.54
N TYR A 376 5.29 23.81 -11.92
CA TYR A 376 4.35 23.40 -12.95
C TYR A 376 3.89 21.97 -12.70
N CYS A 377 2.75 21.61 -13.29
CA CYS A 377 2.28 20.24 -13.35
C CYS A 377 1.81 19.91 -14.75
N THR A 378 1.89 18.65 -15.12
CA THR A 378 1.48 18.14 -16.43
C THR A 378 0.55 16.95 -16.27
N TYR A 379 -0.56 16.92 -17.00
CA TYR A 379 -1.37 15.71 -17.17
C TYR A 379 -1.65 15.47 -18.64
N SER A 380 -2.00 14.23 -18.95
CA SER A 380 -2.44 13.84 -20.28
C SER A 380 -3.78 13.14 -20.24
N TYR A 381 -4.61 13.39 -21.25
CA TYR A 381 -5.88 12.71 -21.45
C TYR A 381 -6.07 12.36 -22.92
N THR A 382 -6.84 11.31 -23.17
CA THR A 382 -7.16 10.88 -24.53
C THR A 382 -8.39 11.64 -25.04
N HIS A 383 -8.25 12.24 -26.20
CA HIS A 383 -9.33 12.91 -26.92
C HIS A 383 -9.64 12.13 -28.19
N LYS A 384 -10.92 11.83 -28.40
CA LYS A 384 -11.40 11.23 -29.65
C LYS A 384 -11.78 12.36 -30.59
N PHE A 385 -11.46 12.22 -31.88
CA PHE A 385 -11.69 13.23 -32.92
C PHE A 385 -10.85 14.50 -32.80
N ASP A 386 -9.63 14.45 -33.35
CA ASP A 386 -8.82 15.63 -33.60
C ASP A 386 -9.08 16.13 -35.03
N ILE A 387 -9.81 17.24 -35.15
CA ILE A 387 -10.20 17.83 -36.45
C ILE A 387 -8.98 18.29 -37.25
N LEU A 388 -7.98 18.86 -36.58
CA LEU A 388 -6.76 19.34 -37.24
C LEU A 388 -5.95 18.18 -37.79
N PHE A 389 -5.82 17.11 -37.01
CA PHE A 389 -5.19 15.86 -37.48
C PHE A 389 -5.95 15.25 -38.66
N MET A 390 -7.29 15.20 -38.60
CA MET A 390 -8.12 14.68 -39.70
C MET A 390 -7.93 15.48 -40.99
N ILE A 391 -7.95 16.83 -40.92
CA ILE A 391 -7.77 17.69 -42.09
C ILE A 391 -6.37 17.51 -42.69
N THR A 392 -5.33 17.53 -41.86
CA THR A 392 -3.95 17.42 -42.34
C THR A 392 -3.65 16.05 -42.93
N PHE A 393 -4.11 14.97 -42.29
CA PHE A 393 -3.94 13.61 -42.79
C PHE A 393 -4.70 13.36 -44.09
N THR A 394 -5.97 13.77 -44.17
CA THR A 394 -6.80 13.59 -45.38
C THR A 394 -6.27 14.39 -46.56
N THR A 395 -5.80 15.62 -46.33
CA THR A 395 -5.19 16.46 -47.38
C THR A 395 -3.90 15.81 -47.92
N GLY A 396 -3.04 15.32 -47.03
CA GLY A 396 -1.82 14.59 -47.43
C GLY A 396 -2.12 13.30 -48.19
N ALA A 397 -3.08 12.51 -47.70
CA ALA A 397 -3.50 11.25 -48.32
C ALA A 397 -4.08 11.48 -49.72
N PHE A 398 -4.91 12.51 -49.90
CA PHE A 398 -5.48 12.86 -51.20
C PHE A 398 -4.40 13.10 -52.27
N GLY A 399 -3.35 13.85 -51.92
CA GLY A 399 -2.23 14.13 -52.83
C GLY A 399 -1.50 12.87 -53.28
N GLY A 400 -1.14 11.98 -52.34
CA GLY A 400 -0.45 10.73 -52.65
C GLY A 400 -1.30 9.74 -53.42
N VAL A 401 -2.53 9.49 -52.94
CA VAL A 401 -3.46 8.51 -53.53
C VAL A 401 -3.89 8.93 -54.93
N SER A 402 -4.20 10.23 -55.14
CA SER A 402 -4.58 10.73 -56.47
C SER A 402 -3.45 10.60 -57.49
N THR A 403 -2.21 10.89 -57.10
CA THR A 403 -1.05 10.77 -57.99
C THR A 403 -0.80 9.32 -58.36
N LEU A 404 -0.83 8.40 -57.39
CA LEU A 404 -0.59 6.98 -57.63
C LEU A 404 -1.70 6.36 -58.51
N LEU A 405 -2.97 6.62 -58.19
CA LEU A 405 -4.11 6.12 -58.97
C LEU A 405 -4.08 6.64 -60.41
N ARG A 406 -3.56 7.86 -60.64
CA ARG A 406 -3.41 8.40 -62.01
C ARG A 406 -2.56 7.48 -62.89
N PHE A 407 -1.50 6.88 -62.36
CA PHE A 407 -0.66 5.94 -63.10
C PHE A 407 -1.24 4.52 -63.14
N ILE A 408 -1.82 4.04 -62.04
CA ILE A 408 -2.27 2.64 -61.92
C ILE A 408 -3.57 2.37 -62.68
N ALA A 409 -4.55 3.28 -62.65
CA ALA A 409 -5.86 3.06 -63.29
C ALA A 409 -5.79 2.74 -64.79
N PRO A 410 -5.00 3.44 -65.64
CA PRO A 410 -4.87 3.07 -67.05
C PRO A 410 -4.11 1.76 -67.25
N LEU A 411 -3.15 1.42 -66.38
CA LEU A 411 -2.44 0.14 -66.43
C LEU A 411 -3.37 -1.04 -66.12
N ILE A 412 -4.21 -0.91 -65.09
CA ILE A 412 -5.20 -1.94 -64.72
C ILE A 412 -6.19 -2.15 -65.87
N ILE A 413 -6.75 -1.09 -66.46
CA ILE A 413 -7.67 -1.23 -67.60
C ILE A 413 -6.96 -1.89 -68.79
N LYS A 414 -5.73 -1.47 -69.13
CA LYS A 414 -4.94 -2.13 -70.19
C LYS A 414 -4.75 -3.62 -69.92
N LEU A 415 -4.44 -4.02 -68.68
CA LEU A 415 -4.28 -5.41 -68.27
C LEU A 415 -5.61 -6.19 -68.36
N ILE A 416 -6.71 -5.63 -67.86
CA ILE A 416 -8.05 -6.25 -67.93
C ILE A 416 -8.43 -6.53 -69.38
N PHE A 417 -8.28 -5.55 -70.27
CA PHE A 417 -8.58 -5.74 -71.69
C PHE A 417 -7.63 -6.73 -72.37
N LYS A 418 -6.34 -6.75 -72.00
CA LYS A 418 -5.38 -7.75 -72.48
C LYS A 418 -5.79 -9.16 -72.07
N ILE A 419 -6.14 -9.38 -70.80
CA ILE A 419 -6.63 -10.67 -70.29
C ILE A 419 -7.94 -11.07 -70.98
N HIS A 420 -8.88 -10.14 -71.13
CA HIS A 420 -10.15 -10.41 -71.80
C HIS A 420 -9.96 -10.77 -73.28
N SER A 421 -9.02 -10.11 -73.98
CA SER A 421 -8.66 -10.47 -75.36
C SER A 421 -8.01 -11.85 -75.47
N MET A 422 -7.17 -12.24 -74.50
CA MET A 422 -6.58 -13.58 -74.46
C MET A 422 -7.63 -14.67 -74.17
N LYS A 423 -8.58 -14.41 -73.27
CA LYS A 423 -9.68 -15.33 -72.95
C LYS A 423 -10.65 -15.49 -74.13
N ARG A 424 -10.96 -14.41 -74.87
CA ARG A 424 -11.72 -14.48 -76.12
C ARG A 424 -10.99 -15.28 -77.20
N ARG A 425 -9.67 -15.11 -77.33
CA ARG A 425 -8.84 -15.84 -78.30
C ARG A 425 -8.78 -17.34 -78.00
N ASN A 426 -8.64 -17.73 -76.73
CA ASN A 426 -8.70 -19.15 -76.32
C ASN A 426 -10.10 -19.76 -76.50
N ASN A 427 -11.18 -19.01 -76.24
CA ASN A 427 -12.53 -19.49 -76.50
C ASN A 427 -12.81 -19.67 -78.00
N SER A 428 -12.31 -18.79 -78.88
CA SER A 428 -12.43 -18.97 -80.34
C SER A 428 -11.59 -20.15 -80.88
N ILE A 429 -10.45 -20.45 -80.26
CA ILE A 429 -9.63 -21.63 -80.62
C ILE A 429 -10.31 -22.93 -80.17
N ASN A 430 -10.93 -22.96 -78.98
CA ASN A 430 -11.69 -24.12 -78.52
C ASN A 430 -12.97 -24.39 -79.34
N VAL A 431 -13.65 -23.34 -79.83
CA VAL A 431 -14.81 -23.49 -80.74
C VAL A 431 -14.40 -24.01 -82.13
N ASN A 432 -13.23 -23.62 -82.63
CA ASN A 432 -12.71 -24.15 -83.90
C ASN A 432 -12.21 -25.60 -83.77
N ASN A 433 -11.62 -25.99 -82.63
CA ASN A 433 -11.21 -27.38 -82.39
C ASN A 433 -12.39 -28.35 -82.18
N SER A 434 -13.54 -27.89 -81.63
CA SER A 434 -14.76 -28.70 -81.58
C SER A 434 -15.43 -28.88 -82.96
N ASN A 435 -15.19 -27.96 -83.90
CA ASN A 435 -15.75 -28.03 -85.25
C ASN A 435 -14.85 -28.80 -86.24
N GLN A 436 -13.56 -29.02 -85.92
CA GLN A 436 -12.65 -29.80 -86.76
C GLN A 436 -12.67 -31.31 -86.46
N PHE A 437 -13.21 -31.74 -85.31
CA PHE A 437 -13.44 -33.17 -84.99
C PHE A 437 -14.76 -33.75 -85.53
N ASN A 438 -15.66 -32.93 -86.07
CA ASN A 438 -16.98 -33.37 -86.59
C ASN A 438 -17.09 -33.40 -88.14
N LEU A 439 -15.99 -33.21 -88.87
CA LEU A 439 -15.98 -33.18 -90.35
C LEU A 439 -15.06 -34.24 -91.00
N SER A 440 -14.61 -35.25 -90.25
CA SER A 440 -13.82 -36.37 -90.79
C SER A 440 -14.36 -37.75 -90.36
N CYS A 441 -15.68 -37.96 -90.46
CA CYS A 441 -16.31 -39.29 -90.48
C CYS A 441 -17.68 -39.21 -91.17
N LYS A 442 -17.69 -38.94 -92.48
CA LYS A 442 -18.85 -39.19 -93.36
C LYS A 442 -18.43 -39.29 -94.84
N SER A 443 -17.63 -40.32 -95.14
CA SER A 443 -17.54 -40.91 -96.49
C SER A 443 -16.74 -42.23 -96.42
N PHE A 444 -17.41 -43.32 -96.03
CA PHE A 444 -17.44 -44.64 -96.66
C PHE A 444 -18.18 -45.61 -95.75
#